data_AF-A0A7S4HM12-F1
#
_entry.id   AF-A0A7S4HM12-F1
#
_cell.length_a   1.000
_cell.length_b   1.000
_cell.length_c   1.000
_cell.angle_alpha   90.00
_cell.angle_beta   90.00
_cell.angle_gamma   90.00
#
_symmetry.space_group_name_H-M   'P 1'
#
loop_
_entity.id
_entity.type
_entity.pdbx_description
1 polymer ?
#
loop_
_entity_poly.entity_id
_entity_poly.type
_entity_poly.pdbx_seq_one_letter_code
_entity_poly.pdbx_strand_id
1 'polypeptide(L)'
;ANAFAPATTGNRATQLNAMKDDFAKVGAAALAGAAIFGATMPAQAITKSELNQLSYLQVKGTGLANRCSEVIGEDTITPKGGSRIVDLCIEPKAWAVEEEIGKAGKTEKKFVNSKVMTRQTYTLEGIEGSIKTDGGVITFVEEEGID
;
A
#
# COMPACT_ATOMS: atom_id res chain seq x y z
N ALA A 1 -18.52 -15.85 22.08
CA ALA A 1 -17.87 -15.42 23.33
C ALA A 1 -16.64 -14.60 22.98
N ASN A 2 -16.66 -13.34 23.42
CA ASN A 2 -15.68 -12.25 23.35
C ASN A 2 -14.26 -12.52 22.83
N ALA A 3 -13.87 -11.75 21.82
CA ALA A 3 -12.50 -11.26 21.64
C ALA A 3 -12.50 -9.86 20.96
N PHE A 4 -13.29 -8.94 21.52
CA PHE A 4 -13.09 -7.51 21.36
C PHE A 4 -12.55 -7.02 22.71
N ALA A 5 -11.24 -6.80 22.80
CA ALA A 5 -10.62 -6.09 23.90
C ALA A 5 -10.08 -4.75 23.35
N PRO A 6 -10.41 -3.60 23.95
CA PRO A 6 -9.85 -2.32 23.54
C PRO A 6 -8.36 -2.29 23.91
N ALA A 7 -7.51 -1.91 22.95
CA ALA A 7 -6.10 -1.67 23.21
C ALA A 7 -5.98 -0.47 24.17
N THR A 8 -5.43 -0.73 25.36
CA THR A 8 -5.11 0.28 26.36
C THR A 8 -4.02 1.21 25.83
N THR A 9 -4.28 2.51 25.89
CA THR A 9 -3.35 3.58 25.52
C THR A 9 -2.28 3.70 26.63
N GLY A 10 -1.28 2.82 26.59
CA GLY A 10 -0.07 2.90 27.41
C GLY A 10 1.07 3.56 26.65
N ASN A 11 1.78 4.48 27.32
CA ASN A 11 2.89 5.32 26.81
C ASN A 11 3.83 4.62 25.80
N ARG A 12 3.67 4.95 24.50
CA ARG A 12 4.52 4.48 23.39
C ARG A 12 5.97 4.97 23.43
N ALA A 13 6.27 6.03 24.18
CA ALA A 13 7.59 6.65 24.19
C ALA A 13 8.66 5.82 24.92
N THR A 14 8.27 5.02 25.92
CA THR A 14 9.22 4.25 26.74
C THR A 14 9.63 2.92 26.11
N GLN A 15 8.82 2.38 25.21
CA GLN A 15 9.09 1.12 24.49
C GLN A 15 10.04 1.32 23.29
N LEU A 16 10.03 2.48 22.64
CA LEU A 16 10.93 2.78 21.52
C LEU A 16 12.41 2.88 21.95
N ASN A 17 12.67 3.39 23.15
CA ASN A 17 14.05 3.55 23.63
C ASN A 17 14.69 2.22 24.04
N ALA A 18 13.90 1.27 24.59
CA ALA A 18 14.39 -0.06 24.92
C ALA A 18 14.77 -0.88 23.66
N MET A 19 14.03 -0.72 22.55
CA MET A 19 14.35 -1.40 21.29
C MET A 19 15.59 -0.82 20.57
N LYS A 20 15.91 0.45 20.79
CA LYS A 20 17.07 1.10 20.16
C LYS A 20 18.40 0.66 20.80
N ASP A 21 18.41 0.43 22.11
CA ASP A 21 19.60 -0.01 22.84
C ASP A 21 19.95 -1.49 22.60
N ASP A 22 18.95 -2.33 22.33
CA ASP A 22 19.18 -3.74 22.00
C ASP A 22 19.66 -3.95 20.55
N PHE A 23 19.23 -3.11 19.60
CA PHE A 23 19.70 -3.18 18.21
C PHE A 23 21.12 -2.65 18.02
N ALA A 24 21.57 -1.71 18.86
CA ALA A 24 22.91 -1.14 18.80
C ALA A 24 24.01 -2.11 19.28
N LYS A 25 23.64 -3.15 20.04
CA LYS A 25 24.60 -4.16 20.58
C LYS A 25 24.76 -5.40 19.70
N VAL A 26 23.95 -5.58 18.66
CA VAL A 26 24.05 -6.73 17.74
C VAL A 26 24.57 -6.24 16.39
N GLY A 27 25.89 -6.06 16.31
CA GLY A 27 26.57 -5.67 15.08
C GLY A 27 26.39 -6.70 13.96
N ALA A 28 26.05 -6.20 12.77
CA ALA A 28 26.22 -6.69 11.38
C ALA A 28 26.05 -8.20 11.02
N ALA A 29 25.86 -9.12 11.95
CA ALA A 29 25.88 -10.57 11.74
C ALA A 29 24.54 -11.26 12.05
N ALA A 30 23.48 -10.50 12.32
CA ALA A 30 22.15 -11.04 12.63
C ALA A 30 21.10 -10.86 11.52
N LEU A 31 21.47 -10.33 10.35
CA LEU A 31 20.54 -10.17 9.22
C LEU A 31 20.21 -11.49 8.50
N ALA A 32 21.01 -12.54 8.70
CA ALA A 32 20.80 -13.85 8.05
C ALA A 32 19.96 -14.84 8.88
N GLY A 33 19.66 -14.54 10.15
CA GLY A 33 19.03 -15.50 11.09
C GLY A 33 17.55 -15.24 11.42
N ALA A 34 16.98 -14.12 10.98
CA ALA A 34 15.63 -13.71 11.37
C ALA A 34 14.50 -14.24 10.45
N ALA A 35 14.79 -15.19 9.57
CA ALA A 35 13.79 -15.73 8.64
C ALA A 35 12.85 -16.81 9.23
N ILE A 36 12.98 -17.17 10.53
CA ILE A 36 12.23 -18.32 11.12
C ILE A 36 11.20 -17.94 12.18
N PHE A 37 11.06 -16.67 12.55
CA PHE A 37 9.95 -16.24 13.40
C PHE A 37 9.09 -15.25 12.66
N GLY A 38 7.79 -15.57 12.52
CA GLY A 38 6.75 -14.75 11.92
C GLY A 38 6.50 -13.45 12.67
N ALA A 39 7.51 -12.59 12.72
CA ALA A 39 7.35 -11.18 13.01
C ALA A 39 6.55 -10.60 11.86
N THR A 40 5.29 -10.28 12.15
CA THR A 40 4.49 -9.39 11.33
C THR A 40 5.19 -8.03 11.34
N MET A 41 6.13 -7.86 10.41
CA MET A 41 6.72 -6.57 10.07
C MET A 41 5.54 -5.61 9.82
N PRO A 42 5.40 -4.54 10.63
CA PRO A 42 4.24 -3.67 10.57
C PRO A 42 4.24 -2.91 9.24
N ALA A 43 3.49 -3.41 8.24
CA ALA A 43 3.06 -2.71 7.02
C ALA A 43 4.01 -1.61 6.54
N GLN A 44 5.32 -1.89 6.49
CA GLN A 44 6.28 -0.90 6.08
C GLN A 44 6.18 -0.73 4.58
N ALA A 45 6.04 0.53 4.17
CA ALA A 45 6.28 1.04 2.83
C ALA A 45 7.38 0.23 2.13
N ILE A 46 7.01 -0.62 1.17
CA ILE A 46 8.00 -1.37 0.40
C ILE A 46 8.25 -0.66 -0.92
N THR A 47 9.50 -0.34 -1.19
CA THR A 47 9.91 0.25 -2.46
C THR A 47 9.99 -0.83 -3.54
N LYS A 48 9.87 -0.44 -4.81
CA LYS A 48 10.03 -1.38 -5.93
C LYS A 48 11.42 -2.06 -5.92
N SER A 49 12.45 -1.33 -5.49
CA SER A 49 13.82 -1.87 -5.35
C SER A 49 13.94 -2.96 -4.29
N GLU A 50 13.19 -2.86 -3.19
CA GLU A 50 13.18 -3.90 -2.15
C GLU A 50 12.35 -5.10 -2.59
N LEU A 51 11.20 -4.87 -3.23
CA LEU A 51 10.39 -5.93 -3.82
C LEU A 51 11.20 -6.78 -4.81
N ASN A 52 11.97 -6.14 -5.67
CA ASN A 52 12.76 -6.82 -6.70
C ASN A 52 13.93 -7.66 -6.13
N GLN A 53 14.30 -7.47 -4.87
CA GLN A 53 15.30 -8.31 -4.18
C GLN A 53 14.70 -9.61 -3.63
N LEU A 54 13.38 -9.68 -3.51
CA LEU A 54 12.69 -10.86 -3.02
C LEU A 54 12.46 -11.86 -4.16
N SER A 55 12.78 -13.12 -3.90
CA SER A 55 12.39 -14.20 -4.80
C SER A 55 10.88 -14.41 -4.79
N TYR A 56 10.36 -14.97 -5.87
CA TYR A 56 8.93 -15.31 -5.98
C TYR A 56 8.42 -16.13 -4.78
N LEU A 57 9.20 -17.10 -4.30
CA LEU A 57 8.80 -17.95 -3.16
C LEU A 57 8.74 -17.19 -1.83
N GLN A 58 9.53 -16.11 -1.69
CA GLN A 58 9.47 -15.25 -0.49
C GLN A 58 8.25 -14.32 -0.53
N VAL A 59 7.78 -13.94 -1.72
CA VAL A 59 6.58 -13.10 -1.90
C VAL A 59 5.29 -13.95 -1.83
N LYS A 60 5.35 -15.20 -2.30
CA LYS A 60 4.18 -16.08 -2.39
C LYS A 60 3.54 -16.30 -1.01
N GLY A 61 2.27 -15.88 -0.89
CA GLY A 61 1.46 -16.12 0.31
C GLY A 61 1.61 -15.08 1.42
N THR A 62 2.49 -14.09 1.27
CA THR A 62 2.63 -13.00 2.25
C THR A 62 1.55 -11.92 2.12
N GLY A 63 0.91 -11.85 0.94
CA GLY A 63 -0.01 -10.78 0.56
C GLY A 63 0.65 -9.52 0.00
N LEU A 64 1.97 -9.55 -0.14
CA LEU A 64 2.77 -8.44 -0.67
C LEU A 64 2.54 -8.20 -2.17
N ALA A 65 2.13 -9.23 -2.92
CA ALA A 65 1.83 -9.12 -4.35
C ALA A 65 0.62 -8.22 -4.68
N ASN A 66 -0.25 -7.95 -3.72
CA ASN A 66 -1.42 -7.08 -3.89
C ASN A 66 -1.19 -5.74 -3.17
N ARG A 67 0.07 -5.27 -3.14
CA ARG A 67 0.48 -3.98 -2.54
C ARG A 67 1.26 -3.18 -3.57
N CYS A 68 0.85 -1.94 -3.79
CA CYS A 68 1.62 -1.04 -4.64
C CYS A 68 2.89 -0.57 -3.93
N SER A 69 3.94 -0.35 -4.71
CA SER A 69 5.22 0.14 -4.19
C SER A 69 5.09 1.57 -3.69
N GLU A 70 5.81 1.89 -2.61
CA GLU A 70 5.89 3.26 -2.10
C GLU A 70 7.12 3.99 -2.65
N VAL A 71 6.97 5.31 -2.81
CA VAL A 71 8.04 6.23 -3.21
C VAL A 71 8.51 6.98 -1.98
N ILE A 72 9.83 6.99 -1.75
CA ILE A 72 10.45 7.71 -0.63
C ILE A 72 11.10 8.97 -1.17
N GLY A 73 10.64 10.13 -0.69
CA GLY A 73 11.14 11.44 -1.08
C GLY A 73 10.14 12.25 -1.91
N GLU A 74 10.50 13.51 -2.15
CA GLU A 74 9.70 14.46 -2.95
C GLU A 74 10.61 15.05 -4.04
N ASP A 75 10.17 14.96 -5.30
CA ASP A 75 10.87 15.54 -6.45
C ASP A 75 9.89 15.81 -7.59
N THR A 76 10.33 16.51 -8.63
CA THR A 76 9.53 16.84 -9.82
C THR A 76 10.13 16.22 -11.08
N ILE A 77 9.31 15.49 -11.84
CA ILE A 77 9.69 14.92 -13.13
C ILE A 77 8.87 15.62 -14.22
N THR A 78 9.53 16.28 -15.16
CA THR A 78 8.86 16.85 -16.34
C THR A 78 8.83 15.80 -17.46
N PRO A 79 7.65 15.33 -17.89
CA PRO A 79 7.56 14.37 -19.00
C PRO A 79 8.06 15.01 -20.30
N LYS A 80 8.80 14.24 -21.08
CA LYS A 80 9.29 14.65 -22.41
C LYS A 80 8.30 14.20 -23.48
N GLY A 81 8.41 14.75 -24.69
CA GLY A 81 7.64 14.27 -25.83
C GLY A 81 7.86 12.76 -26.03
N GLY A 82 6.78 11.98 -26.07
CA GLY A 82 6.83 10.53 -26.20
C GLY A 82 7.02 9.75 -24.89
N SER A 83 7.01 10.42 -23.73
CA SER A 83 7.00 9.74 -22.43
C SER A 83 5.76 8.85 -22.26
N ARG A 84 5.94 7.76 -21.51
CA ARG A 84 4.89 6.79 -21.15
C ARG A 84 4.91 6.55 -19.65
N ILE A 85 3.75 6.24 -19.09
CA ILE A 85 3.67 5.59 -17.78
C ILE A 85 3.75 4.09 -18.02
N VAL A 86 4.57 3.41 -17.24
CA VAL A 86 4.72 1.95 -17.22
C VAL A 86 4.62 1.48 -15.77
N ASP A 87 4.16 0.25 -15.57
CA ASP A 87 3.97 -0.37 -14.25
C ASP A 87 3.07 0.46 -13.31
N LEU A 88 2.03 1.12 -13.84
CA LEU A 88 1.07 1.82 -13.01
C LEU A 88 0.31 0.80 -12.16
N CYS A 89 0.38 1.00 -10.84
CA CYS A 89 -0.28 0.18 -9.84
C CYS A 89 -1.27 1.04 -9.05
N ILE A 90 -2.50 0.54 -8.90
CA ILE A 90 -3.56 1.21 -8.15
C ILE A 90 -4.09 0.27 -7.08
N GLU A 91 -3.97 0.70 -5.83
CA GLU A 91 -4.44 -0.05 -4.67
C GLU A 91 -5.53 0.70 -3.91
N PRO A 92 -6.79 0.26 -4.02
CA PRO A 92 -7.87 0.77 -3.19
C PRO A 92 -7.62 0.44 -1.71
N LYS A 93 -7.68 1.46 -0.85
CA LYS A 93 -7.57 1.31 0.62
C LYS A 93 -8.92 1.35 1.33
N ALA A 94 -9.95 1.87 0.66
CA ALA A 94 -11.31 1.98 1.16
C ALA A 94 -12.31 1.86 0.02
N TRP A 95 -13.47 1.27 0.31
CA TRP A 95 -14.60 1.16 -0.60
C TRP A 95 -15.79 1.85 0.04
N ALA A 96 -16.48 2.67 -0.76
CA ALA A 96 -17.72 3.29 -0.33
C ALA A 96 -18.77 3.14 -1.43
N VAL A 97 -19.99 2.77 -1.02
CA VAL A 97 -21.13 2.56 -1.92
C VAL A 97 -22.15 3.64 -1.65
N GLU A 98 -22.70 4.22 -2.72
CA GLU A 98 -23.77 5.20 -2.60
C GLU A 98 -25.07 4.50 -2.20
N GLU A 99 -25.65 4.93 -1.08
CA GLU A 99 -26.92 4.42 -0.58
C GLU A 99 -27.88 5.58 -0.30
N GLU A 100 -29.17 5.30 -0.47
CA GLU A 100 -30.25 6.18 -0.05
C GLU A 100 -30.59 5.92 1.42
N ILE A 101 -30.17 6.83 2.30
CA ILE A 101 -30.42 6.71 3.73
C ILE A 101 -31.65 7.53 4.07
N GLY A 102 -32.69 6.85 4.57
CA GLY A 102 -33.85 7.51 5.15
C GLY A 102 -33.53 7.99 6.57
N LYS A 103 -33.44 9.30 6.79
CA LYS A 103 -33.42 9.89 8.13
C LYS A 103 -34.56 10.89 8.28
N ALA A 104 -35.39 10.68 9.31
CA ALA A 104 -36.47 11.58 9.69
C ALA A 104 -37.43 11.97 8.54
N GLY A 105 -37.80 11.01 7.69
CA GLY A 105 -38.75 11.22 6.59
C GLY A 105 -38.17 11.92 5.36
N LYS A 106 -36.86 12.15 5.31
CA LYS A 106 -36.14 12.62 4.12
C LYS A 106 -35.13 11.56 3.68
N THR A 107 -35.06 11.34 2.37
CA THR A 107 -34.08 10.46 1.76
C THR A 107 -32.88 11.30 1.31
N GLU A 108 -31.69 10.97 1.80
CA GLU A 108 -30.43 11.58 1.36
C GLU A 108 -29.51 10.52 0.77
N LYS A 109 -28.83 10.85 -0.34
CA LYS A 109 -27.83 9.98 -0.95
C LYS A 109 -26.50 10.19 -0.25
N LYS A 110 -25.89 9.11 0.25
CA LYS A 110 -24.62 9.17 0.97
C LYS A 110 -23.76 7.95 0.65
N PHE A 111 -22.45 8.16 0.55
CA PHE A 111 -21.47 7.09 0.49
C PHE A 111 -21.28 6.46 1.87
N VAL A 112 -21.53 5.16 1.98
CA VAL A 112 -21.28 4.37 3.19
C VAL A 112 -20.09 3.46 2.99
N ASN A 113 -19.24 3.33 4.01
CA ASN A 113 -18.08 2.45 3.95
C ASN A 113 -18.54 0.99 3.89
N SER A 114 -18.07 0.28 2.86
CA SER A 114 -18.37 -1.13 2.65
C SER A 114 -17.14 -2.00 2.96
N LYS A 115 -17.36 -3.32 2.99
CA LYS A 115 -16.31 -4.31 3.18
C LYS A 115 -16.15 -5.12 1.89
N VAL A 116 -14.91 -5.26 1.43
CA VAL A 116 -14.60 -6.14 0.30
C VAL A 116 -14.78 -7.60 0.70
N MET A 117 -15.52 -8.35 -0.12
CA MET A 117 -15.79 -9.78 0.13
C MET A 117 -14.83 -10.69 -0.63
N THR A 118 -14.24 -10.18 -1.72
CA THR A 118 -13.14 -10.84 -2.41
C THR A 118 -11.88 -10.75 -1.55
N ARG A 119 -10.96 -11.69 -1.74
CA ARG A 119 -9.69 -11.73 -0.96
C ARG A 119 -8.75 -10.63 -1.49
N GLN A 120 -7.49 -10.95 -1.77
CA GLN A 120 -6.50 -10.00 -2.27
C GLN A 120 -6.46 -10.07 -3.80
N THR A 121 -7.57 -9.64 -4.44
CA THR A 121 -7.76 -9.66 -5.89
C THR A 121 -8.45 -8.38 -6.36
N TYR A 122 -7.98 -7.23 -5.86
CA TYR A 122 -8.62 -5.93 -6.06
C TYR A 122 -7.66 -4.81 -6.48
N THR A 123 -6.37 -5.11 -6.61
CA THR A 123 -5.38 -4.15 -7.11
C THR A 123 -5.25 -4.26 -8.62
N LEU A 124 -5.05 -3.11 -9.23
CA LEU A 124 -4.68 -2.99 -10.64
C LEU A 124 -3.16 -2.87 -10.71
N GLU A 125 -2.53 -3.51 -11.69
CA GLU A 125 -1.07 -3.54 -11.83
C GLU A 125 -0.67 -3.63 -13.31
N GLY A 126 0.53 -3.15 -13.63
CA GLY A 126 1.09 -3.29 -14.97
C GLY A 126 0.38 -2.44 -16.01
N ILE A 127 -0.40 -1.43 -15.57
CA ILE A 127 -1.06 -0.51 -16.49
C ILE A 127 0.00 0.35 -17.16
N GLU A 128 -0.13 0.51 -18.47
CA GLU A 128 0.72 1.34 -19.30
C GLU A 128 -0.09 2.26 -20.20
N GLY A 129 0.56 3.34 -20.65
CA GLY A 129 -0.09 4.29 -21.54
C GLY A 129 0.76 5.51 -21.86
N SER A 130 0.36 6.22 -22.91
CA SER A 130 1.07 7.41 -23.38
C SER A 130 0.73 8.65 -22.56
N ILE A 131 1.75 9.51 -22.37
CA ILE A 131 1.57 10.83 -21.76
C ILE A 131 1.56 11.87 -22.87
N LYS A 132 0.47 12.63 -22.97
CA LYS A 132 0.35 13.80 -23.84
C LYS A 132 0.55 15.05 -23.01
N THR A 133 1.39 15.95 -23.48
CA THR A 133 1.63 17.25 -22.85
C THR A 133 1.21 18.33 -23.84
N ASP A 134 0.15 19.05 -23.54
CA ASP A 134 -0.37 20.13 -24.38
C ASP A 134 -0.67 21.36 -23.52
N GLY A 135 -0.10 22.51 -23.87
CA GLY A 135 -0.39 23.79 -23.19
C GLY A 135 -0.16 23.81 -21.67
N GLY A 136 0.69 22.93 -21.12
CA GLY A 136 0.91 22.80 -19.67
C GLY A 136 -0.04 21.82 -18.96
N VAL A 137 -0.96 21.19 -19.69
CA VAL A 137 -1.80 20.09 -19.21
C VAL A 137 -1.14 18.76 -19.55
N ILE A 138 -1.01 17.89 -18.56
CA ILE A 138 -0.54 16.52 -18.71
C ILE A 138 -1.78 15.62 -18.76
N THR A 139 -1.93 14.87 -19.85
CA THR A 139 -3.01 13.89 -20.03
C THR A 139 -2.40 12.49 -20.16
N PHE A 140 -2.84 11.58 -19.31
CA PHE A 140 -2.53 10.16 -19.43
C PHE A 140 -3.61 9.48 -20.29
N VAL A 141 -3.18 8.68 -21.27
CA VAL A 141 -4.05 7.84 -22.08
C VAL A 141 -3.63 6.40 -21.84
N GLU A 142 -4.48 5.67 -21.12
CA GLU A 142 -4.32 4.24 -20.85
C GLU A 142 -4.43 3.43 -22.15
N GLU A 143 -3.65 2.36 -22.27
CA GLU A 143 -3.55 1.54 -23.49
C GLU A 143 -3.54 0.03 -23.22
N GLU A 144 -2.90 -0.44 -22.14
CA GLU A 144 -2.79 -1.86 -21.81
C GLU A 144 -2.57 -2.06 -20.29
N GLY A 145 -2.87 -3.24 -19.75
CA GLY A 145 -2.61 -3.57 -18.34
C GLY A 145 -3.56 -4.59 -17.74
N ILE A 146 -3.48 -4.74 -16.41
CA ILE A 146 -4.55 -5.34 -15.61
C ILE A 146 -5.36 -4.17 -15.05
N ASP A 147 -6.34 -3.71 -15.82
CA ASP A 147 -7.18 -2.53 -15.61
C ASP A 147 -8.61 -2.83 -15.11
#